data_AF-A0A3D1M2H9-F1
#
_entry.id   AF-A0A3D1M2H9-F1
#
_cell.length_a   1.000
_cell.length_b   1.000
_cell.length_c   1.000
_cell.angle_alpha   90.00
_cell.angle_beta   90.00
_cell.angle_gamma   90.00
#
_symmetry.space_group_name_H-M   'P 1'
#
loop_
_entity.id
_entity.type
_entity.pdbx_description
1 polymer ?
#
loop_
_entity_poly.entity_id
_entity_poly.type
_entity_poly.pdbx_seq_one_letter_code
_entity_poly.pdbx_strand_id
1 'polypeptide(L)' 'MATLLSSESTSESEINRLLSSIENTVLWNAMQLVHHANNVRHNPDATKVGGHQASSASISTIMTSLYFDFL' A
#
# COMPACT_ATOMS: atom_id res chain seq x y z
N MET A 1 3.64 26.28 -27.36
CA MET A 1 2.77 26.34 -26.17
C MET A 1 2.08 25.01 -25.85
N ALA A 2 1.75 24.15 -26.83
CA ALA A 2 1.20 22.81 -26.58
C ALA A 2 2.21 21.75 -26.07
N THR A 3 3.51 21.91 -26.35
CA THR A 3 4.55 20.92 -25.98
C THR A 3 4.85 20.85 -24.48
N LEU A 4 4.60 21.94 -23.72
CA LEU A 4 4.90 21.99 -22.29
C LEU A 4 3.85 21.27 -21.42
N LEU A 5 2.60 21.21 -21.86
CA LEU A 5 1.52 20.49 -21.17
C LEU A 5 1.72 18.97 -21.20
N SER A 6 2.33 18.44 -22.27
CA SER A 6 2.55 17.00 -22.43
C SER A 6 3.69 16.45 -21.55
N SER A 7 4.72 17.27 -21.28
CA SER A 7 5.80 16.88 -20.36
C SER A 7 5.33 16.82 -18.91
N GLU A 8 4.47 17.76 -18.52
CA GLU A 8 3.94 17.86 -17.16
C GLU A 8 2.99 16.68 -16.83
N SER A 9 2.09 16.36 -17.76
CA SER A 9 1.18 15.21 -17.62
C SER A 9 1.89 13.86 -17.58
N THR A 10 3.04 13.75 -18.27
CA THR A 10 3.84 12.51 -18.26
C THR A 10 4.45 12.30 -16.88
N SER A 11 4.98 13.36 -16.26
CA SER A 11 5.57 13.31 -14.92
C SER A 11 4.57 12.97 -13.81
N GLU A 12 3.36 13.54 -13.85
CA GLU A 12 2.28 13.20 -12.92
C GLU A 12 1.88 11.72 -13.03
N SER A 13 1.86 11.17 -14.25
CA SER A 13 1.52 9.76 -14.45
C SER A 13 2.56 8.81 -13.87
N GLU A 14 3.84 9.19 -13.89
CA GLU A 14 4.94 8.42 -13.32
C GLU A 14 4.90 8.44 -11.78
N ILE A 15 4.61 9.60 -11.18
CA ILE A 15 4.40 9.74 -9.73
C ILE A 15 3.24 8.86 -9.28
N ASN A 16 2.09 8.93 -9.97
CA ASN A 16 0.93 8.09 -9.64
C ASN A 16 1.23 6.58 -9.72
N ARG A 17 2.04 6.16 -10.70
CA ARG A 17 2.50 4.76 -10.80
C ARG A 17 3.40 4.38 -9.63
N LEU A 18 4.31 5.28 -9.21
CA LEU A 18 5.18 5.06 -8.07
C LEU A 18 4.39 4.94 -6.77
N LEU A 19 3.46 5.87 -6.51
CA LEU A 19 2.57 5.86 -5.35
C LEU A 19 1.73 4.57 -5.31
N SER A 20 1.18 4.16 -6.45
CA SER A 20 0.45 2.88 -6.57
C SER A 20 1.33 1.68 -6.23
N SER A 21 2.62 1.70 -6.59
CA SER A 21 3.56 0.63 -6.25
C SER A 21 3.87 0.57 -4.76
N ILE A 22 4.01 1.73 -4.11
CA ILE A 22 4.21 1.85 -2.66
C ILE A 22 2.97 1.32 -1.94
N GLU A 23 1.77 1.79 -2.31
CA GLU A 23 0.51 1.35 -1.72
C GLU A 23 0.35 -0.17 -1.81
N ASN A 24 0.59 -0.76 -2.98
CA ASN A 24 0.51 -2.21 -3.16
C ASN A 24 1.49 -2.97 -2.26
N THR A 25 2.70 -2.44 -2.08
CA THR A 25 3.72 -3.05 -1.22
C THR A 25 3.30 -2.98 0.26
N VAL A 26 2.78 -1.85 0.71
CA VAL A 26 2.27 -1.68 2.08
C VAL A 26 1.10 -2.62 2.33
N LEU A 27 0.14 -2.66 1.41
CA LEU A 27 -1.03 -3.52 1.50
C LEU A 27 -0.63 -5.01 1.55
N TRP A 28 0.30 -5.41 0.69
CA TRP A 28 0.81 -6.78 0.69
C TRP A 28 1.44 -7.15 2.03
N ASN A 29 2.29 -6.28 2.59
CA ASN A 29 2.89 -6.53 3.91
C ASN A 29 1.84 -6.63 5.03
N ALA A 30 0.79 -5.81 5.00
CA ALA A 30 -0.30 -5.86 5.97
C ALA A 30 -1.05 -7.21 5.92
N MET A 31 -1.36 -7.71 4.72
CA MET A 31 -1.99 -9.03 4.56
C MET A 31 -1.05 -10.16 5.01
N GLN A 32 0.22 -10.06 4.63
CA GLN A 32 1.24 -11.07 4.93
C GLN A 32 1.51 -11.20 6.41
N LEU A 33 1.37 -10.14 7.22
CA LEU A 33 1.51 -10.20 8.67
C LEU A 33 0.56 -11.22 9.31
N VAL A 34 -0.73 -11.16 8.94
CA VAL A 34 -1.75 -12.08 9.47
C VAL A 34 -1.55 -13.49 8.93
N HIS A 35 -1.18 -13.63 7.65
CA HIS A 35 -0.82 -14.93 7.08
C HIS A 35 0.36 -15.54 7.85
N HIS A 36 1.44 -14.79 8.03
CA HIS A 36 2.66 -15.25 8.65
C HIS A 36 2.41 -15.68 10.10
N ALA A 37 1.63 -14.90 10.86
CA ALA A 37 1.29 -15.22 12.24
C ALA A 37 0.53 -16.55 12.39
N ASN A 38 -0.31 -16.90 11.40
CA ASN A 38 -1.16 -18.08 11.44
C ASN A 38 -0.55 -19.32 10.77
N ASN A 39 0.26 -19.15 9.71
CA ASN A 39 0.68 -20.24 8.84
C ASN A 39 2.20 -20.49 8.83
N VAL A 40 3.01 -19.51 9.22
CA VAL A 40 4.49 -19.58 9.10
C VAL A 40 5.17 -19.58 10.47
N ARG A 41 4.72 -18.72 11.39
CA ARG A 41 5.23 -18.65 12.75
C ARG A 41 4.91 -19.93 13.52
N HIS A 42 5.87 -20.44 14.29
CA HIS A 42 5.59 -21.51 15.24
C HIS A 42 4.54 -21.06 16.28
N ASN A 43 3.46 -21.82 16.41
CA ASN A 43 2.28 -21.47 17.22
C ASN A 43 1.86 -22.64 18.12
N PRO A 44 2.54 -22.85 19.26
CA PRO A 44 2.31 -24.00 20.14
C PRO A 44 0.92 -24.00 20.77
N ASP A 45 0.34 -22.82 21.00
CA ASP A 45 -0.99 -22.65 21.59
C ASP A 45 -2.13 -22.70 20.57
N ALA A 46 -1.81 -22.92 19.28
CA ALA A 46 -2.75 -22.92 18.15
C ALA A 46 -3.69 -21.69 18.08
N THR A 47 -3.30 -20.59 18.71
CA THR A 47 -4.14 -19.39 18.80
C THR A 47 -4.18 -18.68 17.45
N LYS A 48 -5.38 -18.47 16.91
CA LYS A 48 -5.56 -17.79 15.63
C LYS A 48 -5.49 -16.28 15.79
N VAL A 49 -4.71 -15.63 14.94
CA VAL A 49 -4.59 -14.17 14.85
C VAL A 49 -5.56 -13.64 13.80
N GLY A 50 -6.41 -12.69 14.18
CA GLY A 50 -7.33 -11.99 13.28
C GLY A 50 -6.80 -10.62 12.81
N GLY A 51 -7.55 -9.97 11.91
CA GLY A 51 -7.25 -8.60 11.46
C GLY A 51 -8.39 -8.01 10.63
N HIS A 52 -8.44 -6.68 10.52
CA HIS A 52 -9.42 -5.96 9.72
C HIS A 52 -8.87 -5.66 8.32
N GLN A 53 -8.88 -6.65 7.44
CA GLN A 53 -8.25 -6.54 6.12
C GLN A 53 -8.92 -5.46 5.24
N ALA A 54 -10.25 -5.36 5.28
CA ALA A 54 -11.00 -4.40 4.46
C ALA A 54 -10.73 -2.94 4.85
N SER A 55 -10.70 -2.62 6.14
CA SER A 55 -10.42 -1.25 6.61
C SER A 55 -8.94 -0.87 6.51
N SER A 56 -8.04 -1.86 6.42
CA SER A 56 -6.61 -1.60 6.24
C SER A 56 -6.28 -1.15 4.81
N ALA A 57 -7.06 -1.58 3.81
CA ALA A 57 -6.89 -1.13 2.44
C ALA A 57 -7.16 0.37 2.29
N SER A 58 -8.29 0.86 2.80
CA SER A 58 -8.64 2.30 2.72
C SER A 58 -7.63 3.19 3.45
N ILE A 59 -7.09 2.72 4.58
CA ILE A 59 -6.07 3.48 5.32
C ILE A 59 -4.72 3.49 4.59
N SER A 60 -4.36 2.42 3.88
CA SER A 60 -3.16 2.38 3.04
C SER A 60 -3.21 3.43 1.93
N THR A 61 -4.38 3.59 1.30
CA THR A 61 -4.60 4.64 0.28
C THR A 61 -4.44 6.05 0.87
N ILE A 62 -5.12 6.31 2.01
CA ILE A 62 -5.06 7.62 2.69
C ILE A 62 -3.61 7.96 3.10
N MET A 63 -2.92 7.02 3.74
CA MET A 63 -1.54 7.24 4.18
C MET A 63 -0.60 7.45 3.00
N THR A 64 -0.82 6.76 1.89
CA THR A 64 0.02 6.93 0.69
C THR A 64 -0.11 8.34 0.12
N SER A 65 -1.33 8.86 0.01
CA SER A 65 -1.56 10.24 -0.43
C SER A 65 -1.04 11.28 0.57
N LEU A 66 -1.23 11.07 1.88
CA LEU A 66 -0.79 12.06 2.87
C LEU A 66 0.73 12.13 3.06
N TYR A 67 1.44 10.99 3.01
CA TYR A 67 2.86 10.94 3.36
C TYR A 67 3.82 10.88 2.17
N PHE A 68 3.38 10.40 1.00
CA PHE A 68 4.27 10.26 -0.16
C PHE A 68 3.90 11.18 -1.33
N ASP A 69 2.74 11.83 -1.28
CA ASP A 69 2.31 12.82 -2.28
C ASP A 69 2.27 14.23 -1.69
N PHE A 70 1.65 14.42 -0.52
CA PHE A 70 1.47 15.75 0.07
C PHE A 70 2.65 16.30 0.90
N LEU A 71 3.35 15.43 1.65
CA LEU A 71 4.39 15.80 2.63
C LEU A 71 5.79 15.80 2.00
#